data_AF-A0A6G3C6W2-F1
#
_entry.id   AF-A0A6G3C6W2-F1
#
_cell.length_a   1.000
_cell.length_b   1.000
_cell.length_c   1.000
_cell.angle_alpha   90.00
_cell.angle_beta   90.00
_cell.angle_gamma   90.00
#
_symmetry.space_group_name_H-M   'P 1'
#
loop_
_entity.id
_entity.type
_entity.pdbx_description
1 polymer ?
#
loop_
_entity_poly.entity_id
_entity_poly.type
_entity_poly.pdbx_seq_one_letter_code
_entity_poly.pdbx_strand_id
1 'polypeptide(L)'
;HQEVPFEKLVEELAPARSMARHPLFQVMLAVQNVAQGAAVDLPGARIVDMSAELATEAAAAKFDLEVSAGEVFDADGAPAGVRGDITAAVDLFEPATVARFAERWVRVLEAVAADPELRLSAVDVLGEAERRRVLVEWNDTGTVVEPST
;
A
#
# COMPACT_ATOMS: atom_id res chain seq x y z
N HIS A 1 2.05 -20.18 -12.36
CA HIS A 1 3.03 -20.26 -13.46
C HIS A 1 3.49 -18.84 -13.78
N GLN A 2 4.62 -18.40 -13.22
CA GLN A 2 5.18 -17.05 -13.49
C GLN A 2 5.73 -16.91 -14.92
N GLU A 3 5.92 -18.03 -15.61
CA GLU A 3 6.42 -18.14 -16.98
C GLU A 3 5.41 -17.67 -18.04
N VAL A 4 4.12 -17.51 -17.69
CA VAL A 4 3.10 -17.08 -18.65
C VAL A 4 3.09 -15.56 -18.73
N PRO A 5 3.33 -14.95 -19.91
CA PRO A 5 3.25 -13.51 -20.07
C PRO A 5 1.86 -12.99 -19.70
N PHE A 6 1.81 -11.84 -19.04
CA PHE A 6 0.54 -11.22 -18.63
C PHE A 6 -0.38 -10.96 -19.83
N GLU A 7 0.19 -10.55 -20.96
CA GLU A 7 -0.52 -10.28 -22.21
C GLU A 7 -1.26 -11.52 -22.72
N LYS A 8 -0.68 -12.71 -22.54
CA LYS A 8 -1.30 -13.98 -22.93
C LYS A 8 -2.50 -14.34 -22.05
N LEU A 9 -2.44 -14.00 -20.76
CA LEU A 9 -3.58 -14.17 -19.85
C LEU A 9 -4.73 -13.23 -20.21
N VAL A 10 -4.43 -11.98 -20.55
CA VAL A 10 -5.46 -11.01 -20.99
C VAL A 10 -6.11 -11.44 -22.31
N GLU A 11 -5.32 -11.96 -23.25
CA GLU A 11 -5.82 -12.50 -24.52
C GLU A 11 -6.81 -13.65 -24.30
N GLU A 12 -6.44 -14.62 -23.47
CA GLU A 12 -7.25 -15.82 -23.22
C GLU A 12 -8.51 -15.53 -22.38
N LEU A 13 -8.38 -14.71 -21.34
CA LEU A 13 -9.50 -14.38 -20.45
C LEU A 13 -10.48 -13.37 -21.06
N ALA A 14 -10.06 -12.64 -22.09
CA ALA A 14 -10.83 -11.66 -22.84
C ALA A 14 -11.75 -10.76 -21.97
N PRO A 15 -11.22 -10.10 -20.92
CA PRO A 15 -12.03 -9.24 -20.06
C PRO A 15 -12.61 -8.06 -20.84
N ALA A 16 -13.67 -7.45 -20.30
CA ALA A 16 -14.25 -6.24 -20.88
C ALA A 16 -13.19 -5.14 -20.96
N ARG A 17 -12.95 -4.61 -22.17
CA ARG A 17 -11.94 -3.58 -22.39
C ARG A 17 -12.38 -2.27 -21.75
N SER A 18 -11.45 -1.64 -21.04
CA SER A 18 -11.62 -0.32 -20.44
C SER A 18 -10.35 0.50 -20.66
N MET A 19 -10.52 1.78 -20.99
CA MET A 19 -9.42 2.76 -20.99
C MET A 19 -9.16 3.35 -19.61
N ALA A 20 -10.05 3.10 -18.65
CA ALA A 20 -10.02 3.69 -17.31
C ALA A 20 -9.54 2.71 -16.23
N ARG A 21 -9.33 1.42 -16.56
CA ARG A 21 -8.97 0.37 -15.61
C ARG A 21 -7.98 -0.60 -16.22
N HIS A 22 -7.08 -1.08 -15.39
CA HIS A 22 -6.17 -2.14 -15.78
C HIS A 22 -6.94 -3.48 -15.91
N PRO A 23 -6.62 -4.35 -16.89
CA PRO A 23 -7.56 -5.37 -17.40
C PRO A 23 -7.97 -6.47 -16.43
N LEU A 24 -7.13 -6.80 -15.44
CA LEU A 24 -7.36 -7.94 -14.53
C LEU A 24 -7.31 -7.57 -13.05
N PHE A 25 -6.59 -6.50 -12.69
CA PHE A 25 -6.43 -6.05 -11.31
C PHE A 25 -6.22 -4.55 -11.29
N GLN A 26 -6.59 -3.91 -10.18
CA GLN A 26 -6.52 -2.46 -10.01
C GLN A 26 -5.58 -2.04 -8.88
N VAL A 27 -5.17 -3.01 -8.05
CA VAL A 27 -4.23 -2.80 -6.94
C VAL A 27 -3.00 -3.67 -7.17
N MET A 28 -1.81 -3.06 -7.15
CA MET A 28 -0.54 -3.78 -7.23
C MET A 28 0.22 -3.68 -5.91
N LEU A 29 0.82 -4.79 -5.48
CA LEU A 29 1.81 -4.82 -4.41
C LEU A 29 3.12 -5.37 -4.97
N ALA A 30 4.17 -4.57 -4.90
CA ALA A 30 5.52 -4.96 -5.29
C ALA A 30 6.43 -4.95 -4.05
N VAL A 31 7.18 -6.04 -3.85
CA VAL A 31 8.18 -6.15 -2.78
C VAL A 31 9.54 -6.37 -3.42
N GLN A 32 10.47 -5.45 -3.17
CA GLN A 32 11.85 -5.52 -3.64
C GLN A 32 12.74 -5.99 -2.49
N ASN A 33 13.23 -7.22 -2.58
CA ASN A 33 14.10 -7.85 -1.59
C ASN A 33 15.55 -7.97 -2.07
N VAL A 34 15.92 -7.19 -3.09
CA VAL A 34 17.30 -7.13 -3.58
C VAL A 34 17.99 -6.03 -2.81
N ALA A 35 19.11 -6.34 -2.15
CA ALA A 35 19.88 -5.37 -1.38
C ALA A 35 20.24 -4.14 -2.25
N GLN A 36 19.48 -3.05 -2.08
CA GLN A 36 19.87 -1.75 -2.57
C GLN A 36 21.05 -1.30 -1.71
N GLY A 37 22.24 -1.17 -2.32
CA GLY A 37 23.40 -0.66 -1.60
C GLY A 37 24.42 -1.70 -1.15
N ALA A 38 24.67 -2.76 -1.92
CA ALA A 38 26.08 -3.13 -2.06
C ALA A 38 26.78 -1.88 -2.62
N ALA A 39 27.38 -1.07 -1.74
CA ALA A 39 28.20 0.05 -2.15
C ALA A 39 29.21 -0.52 -3.12
N VAL A 40 29.03 -0.25 -4.41
CA VAL A 40 30.03 -0.59 -5.40
C VAL A 40 31.21 0.30 -5.03
N ASP A 41 32.21 -0.26 -4.37
CA ASP A 41 33.43 0.44 -3.99
C ASP A 41 34.21 0.73 -5.29
N LEU A 42 33.86 1.84 -5.93
CA LEU A 42 34.60 2.41 -7.03
C LEU A 42 35.66 3.33 -6.42
N PRO A 43 36.96 3.03 -6.57
CA PRO A 43 38.02 3.86 -6.02
C PRO A 43 37.85 5.32 -6.49
N GLY A 44 37.55 6.22 -5.55
CA GLY A 44 37.36 7.65 -5.82
C GLY A 44 35.93 8.11 -6.13
N ALA A 45 34.91 7.24 -6.05
CA ALA A 45 33.52 7.62 -6.26
C ALA A 45 32.59 7.05 -5.19
N ARG A 46 31.82 7.93 -4.52
CA ARG A 46 30.72 7.53 -3.64
C ARG A 46 29.44 7.50 -4.49
N ILE A 47 28.87 6.32 -4.72
CA ILE A 47 27.52 6.22 -5.25
C ILE A 47 26.56 6.57 -4.11
N VAL A 48 25.87 7.70 -4.23
CA VAL A 48 24.75 8.05 -3.37
C VAL A 48 23.50 7.52 -4.04
N ASP A 49 22.73 6.70 -3.33
CA ASP A 49 21.46 6.18 -3.86
C ASP A 49 20.46 7.33 -3.99
N MET A 50 20.30 7.82 -5.22
CA MET A 50 19.35 8.88 -5.58
C MET A 50 17.96 8.34 -5.91
N SER A 51 17.67 7.04 -5.71
CA SER A 51 16.35 6.47 -6.00
C SER A 51 15.22 7.15 -5.20
N ALA A 52 15.53 7.60 -3.97
CA ALA A 52 14.61 8.41 -3.17
C ALA A 52 14.37 9.82 -3.73
N GLU A 53 15.34 10.41 -4.46
CA GLU A 53 15.20 11.73 -5.09
C GLU A 53 14.55 11.63 -6.49
N LEU A 54 14.79 10.55 -7.23
CA LEU A 54 14.20 10.30 -8.56
C LEU A 54 12.74 9.86 -8.52
N ALA A 55 12.24 9.35 -7.38
CA ALA A 55 10.82 9.10 -7.18
C ALA A 55 9.94 10.38 -7.24
N THR A 56 10.57 11.57 -7.27
CA THR A 56 9.86 12.85 -7.40
C THR A 56 9.49 13.22 -8.85
N GLU A 57 10.04 12.55 -9.87
CA GLU A 57 9.43 12.58 -11.20
C GLU A 57 8.19 11.69 -11.16
N ALA A 58 7.05 12.32 -10.83
CA ALA A 58 5.73 11.70 -10.69
C ALA A 58 5.43 10.76 -11.88
N ALA A 59 5.79 9.49 -11.74
CA ALA A 59 5.39 8.46 -12.66
C ALA A 59 3.86 8.42 -12.62
N ALA A 60 3.21 8.66 -13.76
CA ALA A 60 1.76 8.57 -13.85
C ALA A 60 1.30 7.22 -13.27
N ALA A 61 0.30 7.26 -12.38
CA ALA A 61 -0.21 6.06 -11.73
C ALA A 61 -0.68 5.06 -12.80
N LYS A 62 0.00 3.91 -12.89
CA LYS A 62 -0.29 2.85 -13.88
C LYS A 62 -1.48 1.99 -13.45
N PHE A 63 -1.80 2.03 -12.16
CA PHE A 63 -2.89 1.31 -11.50
C PHE A 63 -3.70 2.29 -10.66
N ASP A 64 -4.89 1.87 -10.21
CA ASP A 64 -5.70 2.70 -9.31
C ASP A 64 -4.95 2.94 -7.99
N LEU A 65 -4.28 1.89 -7.47
CA LEU A 65 -3.41 1.93 -6.30
C LEU A 65 -2.19 1.00 -6.49
N GLU A 66 -1.01 1.49 -6.19
CA GLU A 66 0.24 0.72 -6.20
C GLU A 66 0.95 0.90 -4.87
N VAL A 67 1.35 -0.22 -4.27
CA VAL A 67 2.12 -0.25 -3.03
C VAL A 67 3.47 -0.86 -3.36
N SER A 68 4.53 -0.13 -3.05
CA SER A 68 5.91 -0.61 -3.18
C SER A 68 6.52 -0.73 -1.80
N ALA A 69 7.24 -1.82 -1.55
CA ALA A 69 7.99 -2.04 -0.31
C ALA A 69 9.37 -2.61 -0.62
N GLY A 70 10.36 -2.25 0.18
CA GLY A 70 11.71 -2.76 0.09
C GLY A 70 12.39 -2.86 1.44
N GLU A 71 13.29 -3.82 1.57
CA GLU A 71 14.10 -3.98 2.77
C GLU A 71 15.18 -2.89 2.83
N VAL A 72 15.35 -2.32 4.02
CA VAL A 72 16.44 -1.39 4.32
C VAL A 72 17.49 -2.15 5.10
N PHE A 73 18.76 -1.97 4.74
CA PHE A 73 19.90 -2.55 5.43
C PHE A 73 20.75 -1.45 6.06
N ASP A 74 21.39 -1.74 7.18
CA ASP A 74 22.37 -0.83 7.79
C ASP A 74 23.73 -0.90 7.09
N ALA A 75 24.72 -0.15 7.61
CA ALA A 75 26.06 -0.07 7.04
C ALA A 75 26.82 -1.41 7.05
N ASP A 76 26.45 -2.33 7.93
CA ASP A 76 27.06 -3.66 8.06
C ASP A 76 26.30 -4.72 7.22
N GLY A 77 25.25 -4.30 6.50
CA GLY A 77 24.41 -5.17 5.69
C GLY A 77 23.38 -5.96 6.52
N ALA A 78 23.15 -5.59 7.78
CA ALA A 78 22.11 -6.22 8.59
C ALA A 78 20.74 -5.61 8.30
N PRO A 79 19.64 -6.39 8.38
CA PRO A 79 18.29 -5.87 8.18
C PRO A 79 17.95 -4.74 9.17
N ALA A 80 17.57 -3.58 8.65
CA ALA A 80 17.24 -2.37 9.40
C ALA A 80 15.77 -1.96 9.26
N GLY A 81 14.94 -2.81 8.66
CA GLY A 81 13.50 -2.63 8.53
C GLY A 81 13.01 -2.66 7.08
N VAL A 82 11.80 -2.16 6.87
CA VAL A 82 11.16 -2.10 5.56
C VAL A 82 10.70 -0.67 5.33
N ARG A 83 10.95 -0.14 4.12
CA ARG A 83 10.43 1.14 3.66
C ARG A 83 9.53 0.92 2.47
N GLY A 84 8.51 1.75 2.31
CA GLY A 84 7.63 1.68 1.16
C GLY A 84 6.93 2.99 0.87
N ASP A 85 6.21 3.00 -0.24
CA ASP A 85 5.39 4.10 -0.70
C ASP A 85 4.07 3.57 -1.28
N ILE A 86 3.08 4.47 -1.35
CA ILE A 86 1.80 4.21 -2.01
C ILE A 86 1.61 5.27 -3.08
N THR A 87 1.51 4.81 -4.32
CA THR A 87 1.15 5.63 -5.48
C THR A 87 -0.32 5.39 -5.82
N ALA A 88 -1.11 6.44 -6.01
CA ALA A 88 -2.55 6.34 -6.26
C ALA A 88 -3.00 7.25 -7.40
N ALA A 89 -4.02 6.83 -8.13
CA ALA A 89 -4.65 7.67 -9.15
C ALA A 89 -5.40 8.85 -8.49
N VAL A 90 -4.97 10.08 -8.77
CA VAL A 90 -5.54 11.30 -8.20
C VAL A 90 -7.00 11.54 -8.58
N ASP A 91 -7.44 10.99 -9.70
CA ASP A 91 -8.84 11.03 -10.14
C ASP A 91 -9.76 10.14 -9.26
N LEU A 92 -9.18 9.23 -8.46
CA LEU A 92 -9.90 8.28 -7.61
C LEU A 92 -9.67 8.52 -6.12
N PHE A 93 -8.49 9.03 -5.74
CA PHE A 93 -8.09 9.12 -4.35
C PHE A 93 -7.60 10.52 -3.97
N GLU A 94 -8.20 11.04 -2.90
CA GLU A 94 -7.66 12.20 -2.21
C GLU A 94 -6.41 11.83 -1.39
N PRO A 95 -5.42 12.74 -1.25
CA PRO A 95 -4.21 12.46 -0.47
C PRO A 95 -4.48 11.96 0.97
N ALA A 96 -5.50 12.52 1.64
CA ALA A 96 -5.89 12.10 2.97
C ALA A 96 -6.42 10.65 3.02
N THR A 97 -7.01 10.17 1.92
CA THR A 97 -7.47 8.78 1.82
C THR A 97 -6.29 7.82 1.69
N VAL A 98 -5.31 8.17 0.87
CA VAL A 98 -4.08 7.35 0.70
C VAL A 98 -3.28 7.30 2.00
N ALA A 99 -3.15 8.42 2.71
CA ALA A 99 -2.49 8.46 4.01
C ALA A 99 -3.16 7.50 5.02
N ARG A 100 -4.49 7.50 5.08
CA ARG A 100 -5.25 6.57 5.93
C ARG A 100 -5.07 5.11 5.51
N PHE A 101 -4.96 4.82 4.22
CA PHE A 101 -4.63 3.47 3.76
C PHE A 101 -3.24 3.03 4.21
N ALA A 102 -2.23 3.90 4.13
CA ALA A 102 -0.90 3.61 4.64
C ALA A 102 -0.92 3.31 6.16
N GLU A 103 -1.59 4.15 6.96
CA GLU A 103 -1.71 3.94 8.41
C GLU A 103 -2.40 2.62 8.76
N ARG A 104 -3.47 2.27 8.04
CA ARG A 104 -4.20 1.01 8.24
C ARG A 104 -3.37 -0.20 7.81
N TRP A 105 -2.64 -0.08 6.70
CA TRP A 105 -1.78 -1.14 6.21
C TRP A 105 -0.66 -1.44 7.21
N VAL A 106 0.02 -0.42 7.73
CA VAL A 106 1.03 -0.57 8.78
C VAL A 106 0.44 -1.26 10.00
N ARG A 107 -0.74 -0.83 10.49
CA ARG A 107 -1.41 -1.46 11.63
C ARG A 107 -1.69 -2.96 11.41
N VAL A 108 -2.16 -3.32 10.23
CA VAL A 108 -2.43 -4.73 9.88
C VAL A 108 -1.14 -5.53 9.88
N LEU A 109 -0.06 -4.99 9.30
CA LEU A 109 1.26 -5.65 9.30
C LEU A 109 1.80 -5.82 10.72
N GLU A 110 1.71 -4.80 11.57
CA GLU A 110 2.12 -4.87 12.97
C GLU A 110 1.34 -5.93 13.75
N ALA A 111 0.02 -5.99 13.58
CA ALA A 111 -0.83 -6.96 14.27
C ALA A 111 -0.49 -8.41 13.88
N VAL A 112 -0.34 -8.67 12.58
CA VAL A 112 -0.03 -10.02 12.05
C VAL A 112 1.41 -10.42 12.37
N ALA A 113 2.35 -9.47 12.38
CA ALA A 113 3.75 -9.75 12.74
C ALA A 113 3.92 -10.01 14.25
N ALA A 114 3.13 -9.34 15.11
CA ALA A 114 3.18 -9.53 16.55
C ALA A 114 2.55 -10.86 17.00
N ASP A 115 1.49 -11.31 16.32
CA ASP A 115 0.83 -12.59 16.59
C ASP A 115 0.48 -13.31 15.28
N PRO A 116 1.36 -14.20 14.77
CA PRO A 116 1.12 -14.97 13.56
C PRO A 116 -0.05 -15.97 13.65
N GLU A 117 -0.52 -16.30 14.86
CA GLU A 117 -1.67 -17.20 15.07
C GLU A 117 -3.00 -16.43 15.13
N LEU A 118 -2.95 -15.09 15.11
CA LEU A 118 -4.13 -14.23 15.12
C LEU A 118 -5.05 -14.57 13.94
N ARG A 119 -6.32 -14.82 14.26
CA ARG A 119 -7.34 -15.04 13.23
C ARG A 119 -7.52 -13.78 12.40
N LEU A 120 -7.53 -13.92 11.07
CA LEU A 120 -7.72 -12.79 10.15
C LEU A 120 -8.99 -11.95 10.46
N SER A 121 -10.07 -12.60 10.91
CA SER A 121 -11.33 -11.91 11.28
C SER A 121 -11.21 -11.03 12.53
N ALA A 122 -10.15 -11.22 13.32
CA ALA A 122 -9.88 -10.46 14.54
C ALA A 122 -8.86 -9.34 14.31
N VAL A 123 -8.32 -9.19 13.10
CA VAL A 123 -7.40 -8.11 12.77
C VAL A 123 -8.19 -6.80 12.64
N ASP A 124 -7.96 -5.88 13.58
CA ASP A 124 -8.55 -4.55 13.55
C ASP A 124 -7.83 -3.66 12.52
N VAL A 125 -8.50 -3.44 11.39
CA VAL A 125 -8.00 -2.55 10.32
C VAL A 125 -8.11 -1.08 10.75
N LEU A 126 -9.23 -0.71 11.39
CA LEU A 126 -9.49 0.66 11.83
C LEU A 126 -8.71 0.96 13.10
N GLY A 127 -8.10 2.16 13.16
CA GLY A 127 -7.56 2.68 14.41
C GLY A 127 -8.68 2.98 15.41
N GLU A 128 -8.34 3.08 16.69
CA GLU A 128 -9.32 3.35 17.75
C GLU A 128 -10.18 4.59 17.47
N ALA A 129 -9.55 5.69 17.05
CA ALA A 129 -10.26 6.92 16.71
C ALA A 129 -11.20 6.76 15.50
N GLU A 130 -10.79 6.01 14.47
CA GLU A 130 -11.64 5.73 13.31
C GLU A 130 -12.81 4.82 13.69
N ARG A 131 -12.56 3.80 14.51
CA ARG A 131 -13.58 2.90 15.02
C ARG A 131 -14.60 3.66 15.87
N ARG A 132 -14.14 4.54 16.77
CA ARG A 132 -15.00 5.40 17.59
C ARG A 132 -15.84 6.32 16.72
N ARG A 133 -15.28 6.91 15.67
CA ARG A 133 -16.04 7.73 14.73
C ARG A 133 -17.17 6.96 14.07
N VAL A 134 -16.88 5.76 13.56
CA VAL A 134 -17.87 4.92 12.87
C VAL A 134 -18.94 4.39 13.83
N LEU A 135 -18.55 3.94 15.02
CA LEU A 135 -19.47 3.28 15.95
C LEU A 135 -20.26 4.26 16.83
N VAL A 136 -19.67 5.40 17.16
CA VAL A 136 -20.24 6.36 18.12
C VAL A 136 -20.61 7.66 17.41
N GLU A 137 -19.63 8.38 16.86
CA GLU A 137 -19.84 9.77 16.39
C GLU A 137 -20.88 9.83 15.25
N TRP A 138 -20.84 8.91 14.30
CA TRP A 138 -21.81 8.87 13.19
C TRP A 138 -23.16 8.31 13.58
N ASN A 139 -23.22 7.50 14.65
CA ASN A 139 -24.46 6.89 15.13
C ASN A 139 -25.14 7.71 16.23
N ASP A 140 -24.61 8.88 16.60
CA ASP A 140 -25.19 9.79 17.58
C ASP A 140 -26.43 10.51 17.01
N THR A 141 -27.45 9.71 16.69
CA THR A 141 -28.71 10.12 16.04
C THR A 141 -29.90 10.06 17.01
N GLY A 142 -29.63 9.81 18.30
CA GLY A 142 -30.63 9.76 19.35
C GLY A 142 -31.29 11.12 19.53
N THR A 143 -32.52 11.25 19.06
CA THR A 143 -33.36 12.44 19.25
C THR A 143 -34.63 12.06 19.99
N VAL A 144 -35.11 12.95 20.87
CA VAL A 144 -36.37 12.72 21.59
C VAL A 144 -37.52 12.88 20.60
N VAL A 145 -38.27 11.79 20.38
CA VAL A 145 -39.49 11.82 19.57
C VAL A 145 -40.68 11.95 20.52
N GLU A 146 -41.39 13.07 20.42
CA GLU A 146 -42.67 13.28 21.12
C GLU A 146 -43.68 12.21 20.66
N PRO A 147 -44.42 11.56 21.58
CA PRO A 147 -45.38 10.52 21.22
C PRO A 147 -46.52 11.09 20.36
N SER A 148 -46.82 10.43 19.24
CA SER A 148 -47.95 10.80 18.37
C SER A 148 -49.27 10.66 19.14
N THR A 149 -50.02 11.76 19.24
CA THR A 149 -51.36 11.84 19.86
C THR A 149 -52.44 11.22 18.97
#